data_AF-A0A915N3K2-F1
#
_entry.id   AF-A0A915N3K2-F1
#
_cell.length_a   1.000
_cell.length_b   1.000
_cell.length_c   1.000
_cell.angle_alpha   90.00
_cell.angle_beta   90.00
_cell.angle_gamma   90.00
#
_symmetry.space_group_name_H-M   'P 1'
#
loop_
_entity.id
_entity.type
_entity.pdbx_description
1 polymer ?
#
loop_
_entity_poly.entity_id
_entity_poly.type
_entity_poly.pdbx_seq_one_letter_code
_entity_poly.pdbx_strand_id
1 'polypeptide(L)'
;MKFTLSDYPGFLSDYPMSLSNYTMFLSHYPMFRSDYPSPKKVGGKFDCKYDRYIPDPQTFGDGSQRERQKHVFILKNGATLSNCIIGAAPGTQGSADGIICIGDCNINNVWFEDVGEDAITFYGISGDPVYNVKGGGARHAVDKVFQFDGKGTANIEDYYVEDYVRLFRCCGNCKTEYERHVNIRNLTAIDGMPGQFIVGINEGDVAHLHDIKIDTEGVHPCKLFKPKAGGEPKSLGTGINEYCDYEEAEINYIPARSTQKKKQNEATLGAVPETIQITNRDCNFDRYIPDPSKLGNGGQNEHQGYVFEIKDGGSLSNCIIGARPGTKGSAHGVLCDGDCDINNVWFEDVGEDALNFNGDSDDCVYNVNGGGARNGEDKVMQFDGKGTLNVNNYY
;
A
#
# COMPACT_ATOMS: atom_id res chain seq x y z
N MET A 1 49.71 -5.23 20.41
CA MET A 1 49.78 -5.04 21.87
C MET A 1 48.38 -5.23 22.42
N LYS A 2 48.16 -6.23 23.29
CA LYS A 2 46.90 -6.43 24.02
C LYS A 2 46.84 -5.44 25.17
N PHE A 3 45.68 -4.84 25.44
CA PHE A 3 45.35 -4.37 26.78
C PHE A 3 43.92 -4.76 27.15
N THR A 4 43.82 -5.46 28.28
CA THR A 4 42.63 -5.91 28.99
C THR A 4 42.16 -4.83 29.98
N LEU A 5 40.84 -4.81 30.24
CA LEU A 5 40.13 -3.98 31.21
C LEU A 5 40.65 -4.11 32.66
N SER A 6 40.43 -3.07 33.47
CA SER A 6 40.30 -3.19 34.92
C SER A 6 39.15 -2.31 35.43
N ASP A 7 38.22 -2.93 36.17
CA ASP A 7 37.10 -2.33 36.90
C ASP A 7 37.55 -1.60 38.17
N TYR A 8 36.94 -0.44 38.50
CA TYR A 8 36.31 -0.05 39.79
C TYR A 8 36.00 1.48 39.85
N PRO A 9 35.15 1.98 40.78
CA PRO A 9 34.07 2.92 40.46
C PRO A 9 34.36 4.35 40.96
N GLY A 10 34.28 5.34 40.07
CA GLY A 10 34.38 6.74 40.45
C GLY A 10 33.01 7.41 40.47
N PHE A 11 32.43 7.64 41.65
CA PHE A 11 31.43 8.68 41.82
C PHE A 11 32.13 10.04 41.65
N LEU A 12 31.73 10.81 40.63
CA LEU A 12 32.03 12.23 40.53
C LEU A 12 30.75 13.02 40.82
N SER A 13 30.84 13.75 41.92
CA SER A 13 29.86 14.61 42.55
C SER A 13 29.44 15.81 41.68
N ASP A 14 28.16 16.15 41.77
CA ASP A 14 27.53 17.48 41.76
C ASP A 14 28.27 18.63 41.07
N TYR A 15 27.86 18.88 39.81
CA TYR A 15 27.71 20.24 39.28
C TYR A 15 26.37 20.31 38.55
N PRO A 16 25.47 21.28 38.86
CA PRO A 16 24.35 21.57 37.98
C PRO A 16 24.89 22.27 36.74
N MET A 17 25.21 21.51 35.69
CA MET A 17 25.27 22.10 34.35
C MET A 17 23.85 22.42 33.93
N SER A 18 23.52 23.72 33.95
CA SER A 18 22.35 24.25 33.26
C SER A 18 22.55 24.00 31.76
N LEU A 19 21.98 22.89 31.28
CA LEU A 19 21.66 22.76 29.88
C LEU A 19 20.48 23.70 29.62
N SER A 20 20.77 24.74 28.84
CA SER A 20 19.84 25.64 28.15
C SER A 20 18.50 24.98 27.79
N ASN A 21 17.41 25.76 27.81
CA ASN A 21 16.02 25.38 27.50
C ASN A 21 15.76 24.90 26.06
N TYR A 22 16.65 24.08 25.50
CA TYR A 22 16.32 23.27 24.34
C TYR A 22 15.68 21.99 24.86
N THR A 23 14.35 21.98 24.85
CA THR A 23 13.59 20.75 24.74
C THR A 23 14.14 20.00 23.55
N MET A 24 14.98 19.00 23.80
CA MET A 24 15.43 18.07 22.79
C MET A 24 14.19 17.25 22.44
N PHE A 25 13.41 17.72 21.46
CA PHE A 25 12.50 16.84 20.77
C PHE A 25 13.39 15.79 20.13
N LEU A 26 13.45 14.60 20.74
CA LEU A 26 13.75 13.37 20.02
C LEU A 26 12.78 13.39 18.84
N SER A 27 13.27 13.87 17.70
CA SER A 27 12.59 13.71 16.44
C SER A 27 12.24 12.24 16.39
N HIS A 28 10.95 11.95 16.23
CA HIS A 28 10.49 10.63 15.87
C HIS A 28 11.02 10.37 14.46
N TYR A 29 12.33 10.13 14.34
CA TYR A 29 12.84 9.32 13.25
C TYR A 29 12.02 8.04 13.31
N PRO A 30 11.53 7.49 12.18
CA PRO A 30 11.10 6.12 12.19
C PRO A 30 12.32 5.33 12.62
N MET A 31 12.27 4.83 13.85
CA MET A 31 13.12 3.74 14.26
C MET A 31 12.92 2.69 13.17
N PHE A 32 13.96 2.39 12.41
CA PHE A 32 14.18 1.01 11.95
C PHE A 32 14.40 0.19 13.22
N ARG A 33 13.35 0.02 14.02
CA ARG A 33 13.33 -0.94 15.09
C ARG A 33 13.05 -2.25 14.37
N SER A 34 14.08 -3.07 14.29
CA SER A 34 13.99 -4.50 14.01
C SER A 34 13.17 -5.26 15.07
N ASP A 35 12.12 -4.67 15.65
CA ASP A 35 11.38 -5.20 16.79
C ASP A 35 9.94 -5.57 16.39
N TYR A 36 9.79 -6.23 15.23
CA TYR A 36 8.63 -7.08 15.00
C TYR A 36 9.06 -8.56 15.01
N PRO A 37 9.40 -9.14 16.18
CA PRO A 37 9.98 -10.49 16.29
C PRO A 37 8.94 -11.61 16.27
N SER A 38 7.65 -11.26 16.27
CA SER A 38 6.56 -12.25 16.31
C SER A 38 5.25 -11.71 15.76
N PRO A 39 4.39 -12.57 15.16
CA PRO A 39 3.11 -12.16 14.60
C PRO A 39 2.24 -11.37 15.58
N LYS A 40 1.63 -10.26 15.13
CA LYS A 40 0.66 -9.52 15.96
C LYS A 40 -0.73 -10.08 15.76
N LYS A 41 -1.29 -10.56 16.86
CA LYS A 41 -2.68 -11.03 16.92
C LYS A 41 -3.60 -9.84 17.18
N VAL A 42 -4.56 -9.60 16.29
CA VAL A 42 -5.54 -8.52 16.41
C VAL A 42 -6.92 -9.13 16.68
N GLY A 43 -7.56 -8.73 17.78
CA GLY A 43 -8.87 -9.23 18.19
C GLY A 43 -10.01 -8.22 18.10
N GLY A 44 -9.71 -6.98 17.73
CA GLY A 44 -10.67 -5.88 17.63
C GLY A 44 -10.19 -4.90 16.56
N LYS A 45 -10.35 -3.60 16.79
CA LYS A 45 -9.84 -2.57 15.88
C LYS A 45 -8.38 -2.24 16.20
N PHE A 46 -7.51 -2.25 15.20
CA PHE A 46 -6.12 -1.84 15.30
C PHE A 46 -5.74 -0.94 14.13
N ASP A 47 -5.46 0.33 14.44
CA ASP A 47 -4.97 1.33 13.50
C ASP A 47 -3.45 1.45 13.67
N CYS A 48 -2.71 1.18 12.61
CA CYS A 48 -1.25 1.29 12.56
C CYS A 48 -0.75 2.72 12.42
N LYS A 49 -1.61 3.69 12.09
CA LYS A 49 -1.22 5.10 11.89
C LYS A 49 -0.09 5.28 10.86
N TYR A 50 -0.14 4.50 9.79
CA TYR A 50 0.88 4.38 8.75
C TYR A 50 2.27 3.98 9.28
N ASP A 51 2.34 3.32 10.45
CA ASP A 51 3.56 2.67 10.89
C ASP A 51 3.94 1.53 9.92
N ARG A 52 5.24 1.42 9.66
CA ARG A 52 5.84 0.37 8.82
C ARG A 52 6.20 -0.85 9.67
N TYR A 53 5.71 -2.01 9.25
CA TYR A 53 5.93 -3.32 9.87
C TYR A 53 6.83 -4.15 8.95
N ILE A 54 8.09 -4.30 9.34
CA ILE A 54 9.08 -5.10 8.59
C ILE A 54 9.28 -6.43 9.34
N PRO A 55 8.86 -7.58 8.78
CA PRO A 55 9.05 -8.87 9.42
C PRO A 55 10.54 -9.22 9.47
N ASP A 56 11.02 -9.67 10.63
CA ASP A 56 12.40 -10.15 10.77
C ASP A 56 12.55 -11.52 10.07
N PRO A 57 13.44 -11.65 9.07
CA PRO A 57 13.57 -12.88 8.30
C PRO A 57 14.02 -14.09 9.13
N GLN A 58 14.67 -13.88 10.27
CA GLN A 58 15.05 -14.99 11.15
C GLN A 58 13.84 -15.60 11.88
N THR A 59 12.78 -14.83 12.07
CA THR A 59 11.61 -15.24 12.85
C THR A 59 10.38 -15.50 11.99
N PHE A 60 10.21 -14.80 10.86
CA PHE A 60 9.02 -14.92 10.01
C PHE A 60 9.24 -15.78 8.77
N GLY A 61 10.44 -15.74 8.19
CA GLY A 61 10.69 -16.26 6.85
C GLY A 61 11.26 -15.18 5.95
N ASP A 62 11.84 -15.61 4.82
CA ASP A 62 12.55 -14.75 3.89
C ASP A 62 11.67 -14.17 2.77
N GLY A 63 10.35 -14.32 2.87
CA GLY A 63 9.39 -13.89 1.85
C GLY A 63 9.36 -14.76 0.60
N SER A 64 10.15 -15.84 0.53
CA SER A 64 10.15 -16.71 -0.65
C SER A 64 8.82 -17.46 -0.81
N GLN A 65 8.64 -18.18 -1.92
CA GLN A 65 7.47 -19.05 -2.15
C GLN A 65 7.54 -20.36 -1.33
N ARG A 66 8.20 -20.34 -0.18
CA ARG A 66 8.27 -21.48 0.74
C ARG A 66 7.09 -21.43 1.71
N GLU A 67 6.38 -22.54 1.72
CA GLU A 67 5.29 -22.81 2.66
C GLU A 67 5.68 -22.62 4.14
N ARG A 68 4.69 -22.21 4.93
CA ARG A 68 4.72 -22.12 6.41
C ARG A 68 5.62 -21.03 6.96
N GLN A 69 5.77 -19.94 6.21
CA GLN A 69 6.25 -18.71 6.81
C GLN A 69 5.20 -18.17 7.79
N LYS A 70 5.59 -17.20 8.61
CA LYS A 70 4.65 -16.61 9.58
C LYS A 70 4.00 -15.38 8.94
N HIS A 71 2.71 -15.26 9.18
CA HIS A 71 1.99 -14.02 8.89
C HIS A 71 2.47 -12.89 9.82
N VAL A 72 2.66 -11.70 9.25
CA VAL A 72 2.86 -10.44 9.96
C VAL A 72 1.71 -10.21 10.93
N PHE A 73 0.47 -10.16 10.43
CA PHE A 73 -0.73 -10.01 11.27
C PHE A 73 -1.62 -11.25 11.23
N ILE A 74 -2.18 -11.58 12.39
CA ILE A 74 -3.21 -12.63 12.54
C ILE A 74 -4.49 -11.94 13.04
N LEU A 75 -5.46 -11.75 12.14
CA LEU A 75 -6.73 -11.11 12.42
C LEU A 75 -7.75 -12.15 12.88
N LYS A 76 -8.17 -12.06 14.14
CA LYS A 76 -9.24 -12.89 14.71
C LYS A 76 -10.59 -12.54 14.09
N ASN A 77 -11.56 -13.44 14.22
CA ASN A 77 -12.94 -13.21 13.80
C ASN A 77 -13.48 -11.86 14.33
N GLY A 78 -13.96 -11.02 13.42
CA GLY A 78 -14.48 -9.66 13.66
C GLY A 78 -13.41 -8.56 13.78
N ALA A 79 -12.12 -8.86 13.56
CA ALA A 79 -11.06 -7.86 13.71
C ALA A 79 -11.04 -6.84 12.55
N THR A 80 -10.53 -5.65 12.85
CA THR A 80 -10.25 -4.60 11.86
C THR A 80 -8.80 -4.18 11.95
N LEU A 81 -8.09 -4.22 10.82
CA LEU A 81 -6.75 -3.66 10.66
C LEU A 81 -6.84 -2.43 9.77
N SER A 82 -6.13 -1.36 10.10
CA SER A 82 -6.15 -0.16 9.27
C SER A 82 -4.82 0.58 9.19
N ASN A 83 -4.54 1.15 8.02
CA ASN A 83 -3.47 2.15 7.81
C ASN A 83 -2.09 1.61 8.13
N CYS A 84 -1.82 0.37 7.70
CA CYS A 84 -0.55 -0.29 7.96
C CYS A 84 0.29 -0.31 6.68
N ILE A 85 1.60 -0.17 6.83
CA ILE A 85 2.54 -0.44 5.76
C ILE A 85 3.27 -1.73 6.11
N ILE A 86 3.18 -2.72 5.25
CA ILE A 86 3.85 -3.99 5.38
C ILE A 86 5.07 -3.93 4.47
N GLY A 87 6.24 -3.83 5.09
CA GLY A 87 7.52 -3.72 4.39
C GLY A 87 8.24 -5.05 4.25
N ALA A 88 9.35 -5.04 3.52
CA ALA A 88 10.26 -6.19 3.39
C ALA A 88 11.65 -5.86 3.95
N ALA A 89 12.28 -6.84 4.59
CA ALA A 89 13.62 -6.65 5.11
C ALA A 89 14.66 -6.71 3.96
N PRO A 90 15.75 -5.94 4.01
CA PRO A 90 16.78 -6.00 2.98
C PRO A 90 17.31 -7.43 2.76
N GLY A 91 17.38 -7.87 1.51
CA GLY A 91 17.84 -9.21 1.12
C GLY A 91 16.79 -10.32 1.25
N THR A 92 15.54 -9.99 1.55
CA THR A 92 14.39 -10.92 1.48
C THR A 92 13.70 -10.84 0.11
N GLN A 93 12.78 -11.76 -0.13
CA GLN A 93 11.90 -11.83 -1.31
C GLN A 93 10.49 -11.32 -1.00
N GLY A 94 10.33 -10.49 0.05
CA GLY A 94 9.06 -9.89 0.41
C GLY A 94 8.70 -10.04 1.88
N SER A 95 7.46 -9.67 2.19
CA SER A 95 6.91 -9.50 3.54
C SER A 95 6.45 -10.79 4.23
N ALA A 96 7.27 -11.85 4.18
CA ALA A 96 6.94 -13.18 4.72
C ALA A 96 5.56 -13.67 4.21
N ASP A 97 4.68 -14.15 5.08
CA ASP A 97 3.33 -14.63 4.71
C ASP A 97 2.23 -13.59 5.02
N GLY A 98 2.57 -12.30 4.93
CA GLY A 98 1.59 -11.20 4.94
C GLY A 98 0.59 -11.21 6.11
N ILE A 99 -0.71 -11.25 5.82
CA ILE A 99 -1.79 -11.13 6.81
C ILE A 99 -2.75 -12.33 6.67
N ILE A 100 -3.15 -12.94 7.78
CA ILE A 100 -4.19 -13.97 7.79
C ILE A 100 -5.47 -13.50 8.48
N CYS A 101 -6.62 -13.72 7.85
CA CYS A 101 -7.94 -13.61 8.46
C CYS A 101 -8.47 -14.99 8.83
N ILE A 102 -8.59 -15.28 10.13
CA ILE A 102 -9.06 -16.60 10.62
C ILE A 102 -10.59 -16.73 10.71
N GLY A 103 -11.32 -15.68 10.30
CA GLY A 103 -12.77 -15.53 10.30
C GLY A 103 -13.11 -14.16 9.71
N ASP A 104 -14.27 -13.59 10.02
CA ASP A 104 -14.66 -12.25 9.57
C ASP A 104 -13.53 -11.25 9.83
N CYS A 105 -13.19 -10.42 8.84
CA CYS A 105 -12.17 -9.40 9.04
C CYS A 105 -12.40 -8.18 8.14
N ASN A 106 -11.86 -7.05 8.58
CA ASN A 106 -11.82 -5.82 7.78
C ASN A 106 -10.38 -5.34 7.70
N ILE A 107 -9.89 -5.12 6.48
CA ILE A 107 -8.55 -4.60 6.21
C ILE A 107 -8.76 -3.32 5.41
N ASN A 108 -8.52 -2.18 6.06
CA ASN A 108 -8.79 -0.88 5.47
C ASN A 108 -7.47 -0.15 5.22
N ASN A 109 -7.19 0.21 3.98
CA ASN A 109 -6.03 1.02 3.64
C ASN A 109 -4.72 0.40 4.18
N VAL A 110 -4.42 -0.82 3.76
CA VAL A 110 -3.17 -1.51 4.10
C VAL A 110 -2.34 -1.67 2.84
N TRP A 111 -1.06 -1.30 2.92
CA TRP A 111 -0.14 -1.30 1.81
C TRP A 111 0.95 -2.35 1.99
N PHE A 112 1.26 -3.11 0.94
CA PHE A 112 2.41 -4.03 0.88
C PHE A 112 3.47 -3.48 -0.08
N GLU A 113 4.66 -3.15 0.45
CA GLU A 113 5.79 -2.66 -0.35
C GLU A 113 6.35 -3.74 -1.26
N ASP A 114 6.36 -4.99 -0.79
CA ASP A 114 6.85 -6.17 -1.50
C ASP A 114 6.16 -7.42 -0.91
N VAL A 115 5.35 -8.08 -1.71
CA VAL A 115 4.59 -9.27 -1.29
C VAL A 115 5.52 -10.47 -1.23
N GLY A 116 5.50 -11.19 -0.10
CA GLY A 116 6.27 -12.42 0.07
C GLY A 116 5.59 -13.64 -0.54
N GLU A 117 5.18 -14.59 0.30
CA GLU A 117 4.42 -15.77 -0.11
C GLU A 117 3.06 -15.35 -0.69
N ASP A 118 2.23 -14.75 0.16
CA ASP A 118 0.96 -14.10 -0.16
C ASP A 118 0.84 -12.77 0.61
N ALA A 119 0.02 -11.83 0.14
CA ALA A 119 -0.23 -10.59 0.88
C ALA A 119 -1.30 -10.81 1.96
N ILE A 120 -2.45 -11.36 1.58
CA ILE A 120 -3.59 -11.61 2.47
C ILE A 120 -4.18 -13.00 2.22
N THR A 121 -4.28 -13.79 3.29
CA THR A 121 -4.89 -15.13 3.30
C THR A 121 -6.25 -15.11 4.01
N PHE A 122 -7.30 -15.50 3.29
CA PHE A 122 -8.66 -15.68 3.83
C PHE A 122 -8.85 -17.14 4.26
N TYR A 123 -8.85 -17.40 5.57
CA TYR A 123 -8.73 -18.77 6.11
C TYR A 123 -9.95 -19.26 6.90
N GLY A 124 -10.94 -18.41 7.21
CA GLY A 124 -12.09 -18.80 8.02
C GLY A 124 -12.80 -20.07 7.49
N ILE A 125 -12.89 -21.08 8.36
CA ILE A 125 -13.51 -22.40 8.08
C ILE A 125 -14.81 -22.65 8.83
N SER A 126 -15.24 -21.72 9.69
CA SER A 126 -16.46 -21.82 10.49
C SER A 126 -17.48 -20.77 10.05
N GLY A 127 -18.78 -21.10 10.11
CA GLY A 127 -19.85 -20.19 9.68
C GLY A 127 -19.80 -19.88 8.19
N ASP A 128 -20.12 -18.64 7.83
CA ASP A 128 -20.03 -18.08 6.49
C ASP A 128 -19.31 -16.72 6.59
N PRO A 129 -17.97 -16.73 6.66
CA PRO A 129 -17.23 -15.55 7.04
C PRO A 129 -17.17 -14.53 5.90
N VAL A 130 -17.15 -13.25 6.29
CA VAL A 130 -17.06 -12.11 5.36
C VAL A 130 -15.74 -11.37 5.59
N TYR A 131 -14.93 -11.30 4.54
CA TYR A 131 -13.65 -10.58 4.53
C TYR A 131 -13.81 -9.32 3.69
N ASN A 132 -13.58 -8.15 4.27
CA ASN A 132 -13.62 -6.89 3.55
C ASN A 132 -12.21 -6.30 3.47
N VAL A 133 -11.73 -6.08 2.25
CA VAL A 133 -10.51 -5.33 1.95
C VAL A 133 -10.92 -4.06 1.22
N LYS A 134 -10.65 -2.90 1.81
CA LYS A 134 -11.05 -1.61 1.26
C LYS A 134 -9.87 -0.64 1.21
N GLY A 135 -9.54 -0.12 0.03
CA GLY A 135 -8.38 0.75 -0.12
C GLY A 135 -7.04 0.02 0.02
N GLY A 136 -5.95 0.76 -0.09
CA GLY A 136 -4.60 0.22 0.04
C GLY A 136 -4.12 -0.46 -1.25
N GLY A 137 -3.15 -1.36 -1.13
CA GLY A 137 -2.58 -2.00 -2.29
C GLY A 137 -1.37 -2.88 -2.02
N ALA A 138 -0.85 -3.48 -3.08
CA ALA A 138 0.29 -4.39 -3.00
C ALA A 138 1.18 -4.33 -4.24
N ARG A 139 2.44 -4.73 -4.05
CA ARG A 139 3.45 -4.81 -5.11
C ARG A 139 4.28 -6.07 -5.10
N HIS A 140 4.88 -6.35 -6.26
CA HIS A 140 5.91 -7.36 -6.44
C HIS A 140 5.43 -8.77 -6.05
N ALA A 141 4.15 -9.06 -6.31
CA ALA A 141 3.54 -10.34 -5.98
C ALA A 141 3.91 -11.39 -7.01
N VAL A 142 4.95 -12.18 -6.71
CA VAL A 142 5.50 -13.19 -7.62
C VAL A 142 4.65 -14.47 -7.75
N ASP A 143 3.64 -14.65 -6.89
CA ASP A 143 2.59 -15.67 -7.06
C ASP A 143 1.19 -15.07 -6.91
N LYS A 144 0.72 -14.84 -5.68
CA LYS A 144 -0.64 -14.33 -5.41
C LYS A 144 -0.62 -13.16 -4.44
N VAL A 145 -1.51 -12.19 -4.64
CA VAL A 145 -1.78 -11.15 -3.64
C VAL A 145 -2.76 -11.69 -2.59
N PHE A 146 -3.89 -12.23 -3.05
CA PHE A 146 -4.94 -12.79 -2.21
C PHE A 146 -5.03 -14.31 -2.37
N GLN A 147 -4.87 -15.02 -1.26
CA GLN A 147 -5.07 -16.46 -1.15
C GLN A 147 -6.39 -16.75 -0.42
N PHE A 148 -7.30 -17.50 -1.04
CA PHE A 148 -8.58 -17.87 -0.42
C PHE A 148 -8.63 -19.37 -0.15
N ASP A 149 -8.18 -19.76 1.05
CA ASP A 149 -8.14 -21.14 1.51
C ASP A 149 -9.43 -21.59 2.19
N GLY A 150 -10.04 -20.68 2.95
CA GLY A 150 -11.27 -20.90 3.69
C GLY A 150 -12.52 -20.90 2.81
N LYS A 151 -13.67 -20.67 3.44
CA LYS A 151 -14.96 -20.48 2.78
C LYS A 151 -15.49 -19.06 2.97
N GLY A 152 -16.61 -18.77 2.33
CA GLY A 152 -17.39 -17.54 2.55
C GLY A 152 -17.19 -16.50 1.46
N THR A 153 -17.27 -15.22 1.84
CA THR A 153 -17.29 -14.10 0.90
C THR A 153 -16.10 -13.16 1.11
N ALA A 154 -15.31 -12.92 0.06
CA ALA A 154 -14.27 -11.90 0.04
C ALA A 154 -14.72 -10.70 -0.82
N ASN A 155 -14.74 -9.52 -0.22
CA ASN A 155 -15.04 -8.25 -0.88
C ASN A 155 -13.76 -7.42 -0.97
N ILE A 156 -13.31 -7.14 -2.19
CA ILE A 156 -12.16 -6.30 -2.50
C ILE A 156 -12.68 -5.03 -3.17
N GLU A 157 -12.52 -3.89 -2.52
CA GLU A 157 -13.02 -2.60 -2.99
C GLU A 157 -11.88 -1.58 -2.97
N ASP A 158 -11.84 -0.72 -3.99
CA ASP A 158 -10.93 0.43 -4.03
C ASP A 158 -9.45 0.02 -3.93
N TYR A 159 -9.03 -1.07 -4.58
CA TYR A 159 -7.69 -1.65 -4.40
C TYR A 159 -6.73 -1.33 -5.55
N TYR A 160 -5.46 -1.14 -5.22
CA TYR A 160 -4.38 -0.95 -6.21
C TYR A 160 -3.38 -2.12 -6.17
N VAL A 161 -3.01 -2.64 -7.33
CA VAL A 161 -1.94 -3.65 -7.46
C VAL A 161 -0.99 -3.28 -8.59
N GLU A 162 0.30 -3.47 -8.38
CA GLU A 162 1.34 -3.27 -9.40
C GLU A 162 2.42 -4.34 -9.36
N ASP A 163 2.93 -4.76 -10.52
CA ASP A 163 3.94 -5.83 -10.64
C ASP A 163 3.48 -7.11 -9.94
N TYR A 164 2.55 -7.82 -10.58
CA TYR A 164 1.88 -8.97 -9.98
C TYR A 164 1.67 -10.12 -10.97
N VAL A 165 1.72 -11.35 -10.45
CA VAL A 165 1.43 -12.57 -11.21
C VAL A 165 -0.07 -12.88 -11.16
N ARG A 166 -0.66 -13.02 -9.96
CA ARG A 166 -2.11 -13.26 -9.79
C ARG A 166 -2.62 -12.36 -8.68
N LEU A 167 -3.71 -11.64 -8.92
CA LEU A 167 -4.30 -10.86 -7.84
C LEU A 167 -4.99 -11.79 -6.83
N PHE A 168 -5.90 -12.65 -7.29
CA PHE A 168 -6.74 -13.44 -6.38
C PHE A 168 -6.83 -14.91 -6.81
N ARG A 169 -6.64 -15.84 -5.87
CA ARG A 169 -6.80 -17.27 -6.14
C ARG A 169 -7.57 -17.99 -5.03
N CYS A 170 -8.68 -18.62 -5.41
CA CYS A 170 -9.30 -19.67 -4.59
C CYS A 170 -8.42 -20.91 -4.55
N CYS A 171 -8.15 -21.48 -3.38
CA CYS A 171 -7.30 -22.66 -3.31
C CYS A 171 -7.95 -23.83 -4.08
N GLY A 172 -7.24 -24.38 -5.08
CA GLY A 172 -7.75 -25.49 -5.90
C GLY A 172 -7.08 -26.83 -5.65
N ASN A 173 -6.03 -26.87 -4.83
CA ASN A 173 -5.33 -28.08 -4.43
C ASN A 173 -5.46 -28.38 -2.94
N CYS A 174 -6.27 -27.60 -2.22
CA CYS A 174 -6.55 -27.80 -0.81
C CYS A 174 -7.21 -29.16 -0.57
N LYS A 175 -6.98 -29.73 0.60
CA LYS A 175 -7.58 -31.03 0.98
C LYS A 175 -9.10 -30.97 1.05
N THR A 176 -9.64 -29.81 1.34
CA THR A 176 -11.06 -29.53 1.44
C THR A 176 -11.37 -28.39 0.48
N GLU A 177 -12.31 -28.64 -0.42
CA GLU A 177 -12.90 -27.59 -1.26
C GLU A 177 -14.06 -26.95 -0.50
N TYR A 178 -14.24 -25.67 -0.73
CA TYR A 178 -15.30 -24.86 -0.17
C TYR A 178 -15.98 -24.09 -1.29
N GLU A 179 -17.23 -23.72 -1.07
CA GLU A 179 -17.90 -22.68 -1.86
C GLU A 179 -17.37 -21.31 -1.41
N ARG A 180 -16.93 -20.50 -2.38
CA ARG A 180 -16.37 -19.17 -2.17
C ARG A 180 -17.03 -18.16 -3.10
N HIS A 181 -17.31 -16.98 -2.56
CA HIS A 181 -17.79 -15.83 -3.31
C HIS A 181 -16.72 -14.74 -3.30
N VAL A 182 -16.38 -14.20 -4.47
CA VAL A 182 -15.36 -13.16 -4.62
C VAL A 182 -16.00 -11.95 -5.31
N ASN A 183 -16.01 -10.81 -4.64
CA ASN A 183 -16.50 -9.56 -5.21
C ASN A 183 -15.32 -8.60 -5.33
N ILE A 184 -15.01 -8.16 -6.55
CA ILE A 184 -13.95 -7.18 -6.80
C ILE A 184 -14.56 -5.95 -7.48
N ARG A 185 -14.39 -4.79 -6.85
CA ARG A 185 -14.92 -3.52 -7.33
C ARG A 185 -13.87 -2.43 -7.33
N ASN A 186 -13.83 -1.62 -8.39
CA ASN A 186 -12.93 -0.46 -8.50
C ASN A 186 -11.47 -0.86 -8.25
N LEU A 187 -10.98 -1.79 -9.07
CA LEU A 187 -9.60 -2.28 -9.03
C LEU A 187 -8.77 -1.53 -10.06
N THR A 188 -7.58 -1.09 -9.68
CA THR A 188 -6.54 -0.65 -10.64
C THR A 188 -5.38 -1.62 -10.60
N ALA A 189 -5.14 -2.32 -11.72
CA ALA A 189 -4.15 -3.38 -11.83
C ALA A 189 -3.13 -3.07 -12.92
N ILE A 190 -1.88 -2.85 -12.49
CA ILE A 190 -0.78 -2.32 -13.30
C ILE A 190 0.34 -3.35 -13.41
N ASP A 191 0.98 -3.48 -14.57
CA ASP A 191 2.13 -4.37 -14.79
C ASP A 191 1.85 -5.82 -14.36
N GLY A 192 0.74 -6.37 -14.85
CA GLY A 192 0.31 -7.74 -14.57
C GLY A 192 0.96 -8.74 -15.51
N MET A 193 1.29 -9.95 -15.05
CA MET A 193 1.93 -10.95 -15.91
C MET A 193 0.98 -11.45 -17.03
N PRO A 194 1.34 -11.30 -18.33
CA PRO A 194 0.53 -11.82 -19.43
C PRO A 194 0.26 -13.32 -19.33
N GLY A 195 -0.97 -13.73 -19.67
CA GLY A 195 -1.46 -15.11 -19.55
C GLY A 195 -1.95 -15.51 -18.15
N GLN A 196 -1.81 -14.62 -17.16
CA GLN A 196 -2.38 -14.76 -15.82
C GLN A 196 -3.73 -14.05 -15.70
N PHE A 197 -4.18 -13.77 -14.48
CA PHE A 197 -5.54 -13.34 -14.22
C PHE A 197 -5.70 -12.46 -12.99
N ILE A 198 -6.78 -11.66 -12.98
CA ILE A 198 -7.24 -10.92 -11.80
C ILE A 198 -7.82 -11.92 -10.77
N VAL A 199 -8.80 -12.73 -11.14
CA VAL A 199 -9.38 -13.73 -10.23
C VAL A 199 -9.38 -15.14 -10.83
N GLY A 200 -8.89 -16.11 -10.04
CA GLY A 200 -8.89 -17.53 -10.36
C GLY A 200 -9.80 -18.30 -9.42
N ILE A 201 -10.95 -18.75 -9.92
CA ILE A 201 -11.97 -19.46 -9.15
C ILE A 201 -12.07 -20.93 -9.55
N ASN A 202 -12.58 -21.80 -8.67
CA ASN A 202 -12.84 -23.20 -8.98
C ASN A 202 -14.30 -23.42 -9.44
N GLU A 203 -14.61 -24.56 -10.08
CA GLU A 203 -16.01 -24.98 -10.30
C GLU A 203 -16.77 -24.99 -8.95
N GLY A 204 -17.85 -24.22 -8.86
CA GLY A 204 -18.66 -24.06 -7.65
C GLY A 204 -18.37 -22.79 -6.84
N ASP A 205 -17.28 -22.09 -7.12
CA ASP A 205 -17.05 -20.72 -6.64
C ASP A 205 -17.72 -19.70 -7.58
N VAL A 206 -17.98 -18.48 -7.11
CA VAL A 206 -18.48 -17.38 -7.96
C VAL A 206 -17.63 -16.14 -7.77
N ALA A 207 -17.30 -15.45 -8.86
CA ALA A 207 -16.64 -14.15 -8.84
C ALA A 207 -17.46 -13.10 -9.59
N HIS A 208 -17.66 -11.96 -8.94
CA HIS A 208 -18.26 -10.76 -9.53
C HIS A 208 -17.21 -9.66 -9.69
N LEU A 209 -17.11 -9.10 -10.89
CA LEU A 209 -16.17 -8.01 -11.20
C LEU A 209 -16.92 -6.75 -11.66
N HIS A 210 -16.53 -5.59 -11.13
CA HIS A 210 -17.12 -4.29 -11.46
C HIS A 210 -16.05 -3.19 -11.46
N ASP A 211 -16.01 -2.33 -12.48
CA ASP A 211 -15.02 -1.26 -12.66
C ASP A 211 -13.56 -1.72 -12.46
N ILE A 212 -13.09 -2.62 -13.33
CA ILE A 212 -11.75 -3.19 -13.29
C ILE A 212 -10.88 -2.52 -14.36
N LYS A 213 -9.80 -1.86 -13.93
CA LYS A 213 -8.83 -1.20 -14.81
C LYS A 213 -7.57 -2.05 -14.92
N ILE A 214 -7.17 -2.43 -16.13
CA ILE A 214 -6.01 -3.29 -16.41
C ILE A 214 -5.15 -2.60 -17.46
N ASP A 215 -3.85 -2.40 -17.19
CA ASP A 215 -2.96 -1.74 -18.16
C ASP A 215 -2.16 -2.71 -19.06
N THR A 216 -2.23 -4.00 -18.75
CA THR A 216 -1.40 -5.02 -19.38
C THR A 216 -2.22 -5.96 -20.27
N GLU A 217 -1.87 -5.98 -21.56
CA GLU A 217 -2.49 -6.90 -22.53
C GLU A 217 -2.21 -8.37 -22.16
N GLY A 218 -3.24 -9.21 -22.28
CA GLY A 218 -3.13 -10.65 -22.04
C GLY A 218 -3.34 -11.08 -20.58
N VAL A 219 -3.58 -10.15 -19.64
CA VAL A 219 -4.12 -10.47 -18.32
C VAL A 219 -5.62 -10.73 -18.44
N HIS A 220 -6.09 -11.86 -17.94
CA HIS A 220 -7.51 -12.23 -18.00
C HIS A 220 -8.29 -11.74 -16.77
N PRO A 221 -9.49 -11.15 -16.91
CA PRO A 221 -10.27 -10.74 -15.74
C PRO A 221 -10.62 -11.92 -14.83
N CYS A 222 -11.11 -13.03 -15.40
CA CYS A 222 -11.45 -14.22 -14.63
C CYS A 222 -10.99 -15.49 -15.32
N LYS A 223 -10.55 -16.48 -14.54
CA LYS A 223 -10.13 -17.81 -14.99
C LYS A 223 -10.75 -18.90 -14.12
N LEU A 224 -11.37 -19.89 -14.77
CA LEU A 224 -12.05 -21.00 -14.12
C LEU A 224 -11.15 -22.25 -14.07
N PHE A 225 -11.16 -22.95 -12.94
CA PHE A 225 -10.38 -24.15 -12.71
C PHE A 225 -11.23 -25.32 -12.23
N LYS A 226 -10.83 -26.53 -12.61
CA LYS A 226 -11.26 -27.76 -11.97
C LYS A 226 -10.36 -28.06 -10.77
N PRO A 227 -10.88 -28.10 -9.53
CA PRO A 227 -10.07 -28.36 -8.35
C PRO A 227 -9.60 -29.81 -8.31
N LYS A 228 -8.48 -30.04 -7.63
CA LYS A 228 -7.88 -31.35 -7.45
C LYS A 228 -7.13 -31.41 -6.11
N ALA A 229 -7.78 -31.94 -5.08
CA ALA A 229 -7.16 -32.09 -3.76
C ALA A 229 -5.78 -32.78 -3.83
N GLY A 230 -4.75 -32.10 -3.32
CA GLY A 230 -3.37 -32.58 -3.31
C GLY A 230 -2.69 -32.70 -4.68
N GLY A 231 -3.26 -32.09 -5.73
CA GLY A 231 -2.66 -32.09 -7.06
C GLY A 231 -2.94 -30.80 -7.84
N GLU A 232 -2.38 -30.72 -9.04
CA GLU A 232 -2.51 -29.52 -9.87
C GLU A 232 -3.94 -29.30 -10.39
N PRO A 233 -4.57 -28.14 -10.11
CA PRO A 233 -5.86 -27.77 -10.69
C PRO A 233 -5.74 -27.58 -12.20
N LYS A 234 -6.75 -28.00 -12.95
CA LYS A 234 -6.76 -27.84 -14.41
C LYS A 234 -7.56 -26.61 -14.81
N SER A 235 -6.97 -25.72 -15.61
CA SER A 235 -7.70 -24.61 -16.23
C SER A 235 -8.83 -25.14 -17.13
N LEU A 236 -10.02 -24.57 -16.98
CA LEU A 236 -11.20 -24.88 -17.80
C LEU A 236 -11.52 -23.78 -18.83
N GLY A 237 -11.06 -22.55 -18.59
CA GLY A 237 -11.25 -21.45 -19.52
C GLY A 237 -10.99 -20.11 -18.85
N THR A 238 -11.06 -19.05 -19.64
CA THR A 238 -10.98 -17.64 -19.21
C THR A 238 -12.21 -16.90 -19.71
N GLY A 239 -12.54 -15.79 -19.06
CA GLY A 239 -13.65 -14.93 -19.46
C GLY A 239 -14.98 -15.23 -18.80
N ILE A 240 -16.02 -14.52 -19.25
CA ILE A 240 -17.38 -14.55 -18.72
C ILE A 240 -17.98 -15.96 -18.84
N ASN A 241 -18.57 -16.45 -17.75
CA ASN A 241 -19.31 -17.71 -17.69
C ASN A 241 -20.26 -17.70 -16.47
N GLU A 242 -20.91 -18.82 -16.14
CA GLU A 242 -21.85 -18.88 -15.01
C GLU A 242 -21.20 -18.63 -13.62
N TYR A 243 -19.88 -18.79 -13.50
CA TYR A 243 -19.11 -18.56 -12.27
C TYR A 243 -18.32 -17.26 -12.30
N CYS A 244 -17.83 -16.85 -13.48
CA CYS A 244 -17.17 -15.57 -13.71
C CYS A 244 -18.19 -14.55 -14.22
N ASP A 245 -18.86 -13.88 -13.30
CA ASP A 245 -20.01 -13.02 -13.58
C ASP A 245 -19.59 -11.54 -13.66
N TYR A 246 -19.50 -11.02 -14.88
CA TYR A 246 -19.25 -9.60 -15.15
C TYR A 246 -19.64 -9.27 -16.58
N GLU A 247 -19.84 -7.99 -16.87
CA GLU A 247 -20.05 -7.50 -18.23
C GLU A 247 -18.73 -7.02 -18.85
N GLU A 248 -18.56 -7.13 -20.17
CA GLU A 248 -17.34 -6.64 -20.83
C GLU A 248 -17.08 -5.15 -20.56
N ALA A 249 -18.14 -4.35 -20.40
CA ALA A 249 -18.07 -2.92 -20.09
C ALA A 249 -17.49 -2.62 -18.69
N GLU A 250 -17.47 -3.60 -17.79
CA GLU A 250 -16.87 -3.49 -16.46
C GLU A 250 -15.34 -3.64 -16.49
N ILE A 251 -14.78 -4.05 -17.64
CA ILE A 251 -13.34 -4.25 -17.81
C ILE A 251 -12.80 -3.16 -18.73
N ASN A 252 -12.04 -2.24 -18.15
CA ASN A 252 -11.39 -1.15 -18.86
C ASN A 252 -9.89 -1.44 -19.04
N TYR A 253 -9.47 -1.69 -20.28
CA TYR A 253 -8.05 -1.77 -20.60
C TYR A 253 -7.49 -0.36 -20.79
N ILE A 254 -6.73 0.10 -19.80
CA ILE A 254 -6.13 1.43 -19.80
C ILE A 254 -4.76 1.41 -20.49
N PRO A 255 -4.26 2.56 -20.99
CA PRO A 255 -2.94 2.61 -21.61
C PRO A 255 -1.85 2.13 -20.65
N ALA A 256 -0.95 1.27 -21.15
CA ALA A 256 0.20 0.81 -20.40
C ALA A 256 1.01 2.01 -19.88
N ARG A 257 1.40 1.95 -18.61
CA ARG A 257 2.21 3.02 -18.01
C ARG A 257 3.55 3.12 -18.73
N SER A 258 4.00 4.34 -19.03
CA SER A 258 5.34 4.53 -19.59
C SER A 258 6.38 3.99 -18.58
N THR A 259 7.13 2.96 -18.98
CA THR A 259 8.19 2.37 -18.14
C THR A 259 9.33 3.37 -18.02
N GLN A 260 9.22 4.27 -17.06
CA GLN A 260 10.31 5.19 -16.78
C GLN A 260 11.40 4.45 -16.01
N LYS A 261 12.63 4.52 -16.55
CA LYS A 261 13.81 3.90 -15.94
C LYS A 261 13.91 4.30 -14.47
N LYS A 262 13.87 3.31 -13.57
CA LYS A 262 14.21 3.44 -12.14
C LYS A 262 15.54 4.19 -12.00
N LYS A 263 15.49 5.49 -11.74
CA LYS A 263 16.63 6.23 -11.17
C LYS A 263 16.45 6.19 -9.67
N GLN A 264 17.13 5.24 -9.04
CA GLN A 264 17.34 5.26 -7.60
C GLN A 264 18.14 6.50 -7.25
N ASN A 265 17.46 7.52 -6.73
CA ASN A 265 18.10 8.51 -5.88
C ASN A 265 17.73 8.10 -4.46
N GLU A 266 18.73 7.61 -3.71
CA GLU A 266 18.61 7.48 -2.26
C GLU A 266 18.28 8.87 -1.67
N ALA A 267 17.19 8.98 -0.92
CA ALA A 267 16.88 10.20 -0.18
C ALA A 267 16.27 9.87 1.19
N THR A 268 17.15 9.94 2.18
CA THR A 268 16.94 10.48 3.52
C THR A 268 15.50 10.60 4.03
N LEU A 269 15.15 9.68 4.94
CA LEU A 269 14.24 9.94 6.04
C LEU A 269 14.66 11.22 6.78
N GLY A 270 13.88 12.28 6.66
CA GLY A 270 14.22 13.54 7.31
C GLY A 270 13.33 14.67 6.84
N ALA A 271 13.23 15.70 7.68
CA ALA A 271 12.46 16.90 7.41
C ALA A 271 12.71 17.46 5.99
N VAL A 272 11.68 18.00 5.36
CA VAL A 272 11.73 18.68 4.06
C VAL A 272 11.83 20.19 4.32
N PRO A 273 13.03 20.80 4.21
CA PRO A 273 13.24 22.21 4.56
C PRO A 273 12.86 23.18 3.43
N GLU A 274 12.63 22.68 2.22
CA GLU A 274 12.27 23.45 1.02
C GLU A 274 11.54 22.56 0.00
N THR A 275 10.79 23.17 -0.92
CA THR A 275 10.01 22.45 -1.95
C THR A 275 10.91 21.61 -2.84
N ILE A 276 10.55 20.33 -3.01
CA ILE A 276 11.31 19.39 -3.82
C ILE A 276 10.80 19.43 -5.26
N GLN A 277 11.59 20.06 -6.12
CA GLN A 277 11.34 20.12 -7.56
C GLN A 277 11.68 18.78 -8.24
N ILE A 278 10.73 18.20 -8.96
CA ILE A 278 10.92 16.91 -9.64
C ILE A 278 10.36 16.94 -11.06
N THR A 279 10.93 16.12 -11.94
CA THR A 279 10.23 15.67 -13.14
C THR A 279 9.57 14.34 -12.85
N ASN A 280 10.33 13.33 -12.43
CA ASN A 280 9.79 12.02 -12.08
C ASN A 280 10.42 11.52 -10.78
N ARG A 281 9.61 10.99 -9.85
CA ARG A 281 10.10 10.42 -8.59
C ARG A 281 9.23 9.26 -8.12
N ASP A 282 9.88 8.14 -7.82
CA ASP A 282 9.34 7.10 -6.96
C ASP A 282 9.98 7.24 -5.57
N CYS A 283 9.15 7.45 -4.54
CA CYS A 283 9.59 7.63 -3.18
C CYS A 283 9.82 6.30 -2.43
N ASN A 284 9.49 5.13 -3.01
CA ASN A 284 9.55 3.83 -2.32
C ASN A 284 8.88 3.83 -0.93
N PHE A 285 7.74 4.52 -0.81
CA PHE A 285 7.01 4.74 0.44
C PHE A 285 7.79 5.47 1.53
N ASP A 286 8.88 6.17 1.19
CA ASP A 286 9.53 7.06 2.15
C ASP A 286 8.60 8.19 2.60
N ARG A 287 8.77 8.57 3.86
CA ARG A 287 7.99 9.60 4.53
C ARG A 287 8.69 10.96 4.44
N TYR A 288 7.96 11.95 3.94
CA TYR A 288 8.40 13.32 3.74
C TYR A 288 7.60 14.22 4.68
N ILE A 289 8.29 14.86 5.64
CA ILE A 289 7.66 15.70 6.66
C ILE A 289 8.11 17.16 6.42
N PRO A 290 7.23 18.07 5.98
CA PRO A 290 7.59 19.47 5.76
C PRO A 290 8.05 20.14 7.05
N ASP A 291 9.11 20.94 6.98
CA ASP A 291 9.51 21.80 8.08
C ASP A 291 8.50 22.96 8.22
N PRO A 292 7.77 23.05 9.34
CA PRO A 292 6.72 24.04 9.47
C PRO A 292 7.21 25.49 9.55
N SER A 293 8.50 25.70 9.84
CA SER A 293 9.12 27.02 9.82
C SER A 293 9.49 27.50 8.41
N LYS A 294 9.47 26.60 7.42
CA LYS A 294 9.91 26.86 6.05
C LYS A 294 8.79 26.76 5.05
N LEU A 295 8.03 25.67 5.12
CA LEU A 295 6.97 25.38 4.17
C LEU A 295 5.59 25.71 4.72
N GLY A 296 5.45 25.92 6.03
CA GLY A 296 4.18 26.29 6.64
C GLY A 296 3.67 25.28 7.66
N ASN A 297 2.79 25.73 8.54
CA ASN A 297 2.33 24.96 9.69
C ASN A 297 1.06 24.13 9.44
N GLY A 298 0.66 23.99 8.18
CA GLY A 298 -0.56 23.31 7.74
C GLY A 298 -1.86 24.02 8.09
N GLY A 299 -1.80 25.28 8.51
CA GLY A 299 -3.03 26.06 8.65
C GLY A 299 -3.68 26.36 7.30
N GLN A 300 -4.86 26.98 7.31
CA GLN A 300 -5.60 27.37 6.10
C GLN A 300 -5.07 28.68 5.47
N ASN A 301 -3.75 28.86 5.41
CA ASN A 301 -3.13 30.01 4.78
C ASN A 301 -2.64 29.61 3.37
N GLU A 302 -3.15 30.30 2.36
CA GLU A 302 -2.96 30.11 0.90
C GLU A 302 -1.52 30.36 0.40
N HIS A 303 -0.57 30.70 1.28
CA HIS A 303 0.81 31.05 0.91
C HIS A 303 1.86 30.13 1.55
N GLN A 304 1.50 28.88 1.74
CA GLN A 304 2.44 27.87 2.22
C GLN A 304 3.15 27.20 1.03
N GLY A 305 4.33 26.65 1.30
CA GLY A 305 5.13 25.97 0.29
C GLY A 305 4.67 24.53 0.06
N TYR A 306 4.89 24.03 -1.14
CA TYR A 306 4.62 22.64 -1.51
C TYR A 306 5.71 21.71 -0.98
N VAL A 307 5.36 20.46 -0.64
CA VAL A 307 6.36 19.40 -0.39
C VAL A 307 7.03 19.01 -1.71
N PHE A 308 6.22 18.74 -2.74
CA PHE A 308 6.70 18.44 -4.09
C PHE A 308 6.12 19.40 -5.12
N GLU A 309 6.92 19.74 -6.11
CA GLU A 309 6.48 20.38 -7.35
C GLU A 309 6.87 19.49 -8.53
N ILE A 310 5.86 19.02 -9.25
CA ILE A 310 5.97 18.16 -10.41
C ILE A 310 5.96 19.05 -11.65
N LYS A 311 7.08 19.04 -12.39
CA LYS A 311 7.18 19.70 -13.68
C LYS A 311 6.23 19.07 -14.69
N ASP A 312 5.76 19.87 -15.64
CA ASP A 312 4.94 19.44 -16.78
C ASP A 312 5.45 18.14 -17.44
N GLY A 313 4.52 17.20 -17.66
CA GLY A 313 4.75 15.84 -18.13
C GLY A 313 5.37 14.89 -17.09
N GLY A 314 5.38 15.28 -15.82
CA GLY A 314 6.09 14.59 -14.74
C GLY A 314 5.25 13.59 -13.95
N SER A 315 5.87 12.93 -12.96
CA SER A 315 5.19 11.98 -12.08
C SER A 315 5.75 11.93 -10.66
N LEU A 316 4.86 11.70 -9.70
CA LEU A 316 5.19 11.39 -8.31
C LEU A 316 4.55 10.06 -7.95
N SER A 317 5.32 9.14 -7.39
CA SER A 317 4.83 7.82 -7.01
C SER A 317 5.22 7.44 -5.60
N ASN A 318 4.31 6.81 -4.86
CA ASN A 318 4.62 6.04 -3.65
C ASN A 318 5.20 6.85 -2.52
N CYS A 319 4.70 8.04 -2.31
CA CYS A 319 5.22 8.93 -1.28
C CYS A 319 4.24 8.96 -0.11
N ILE A 320 4.76 9.06 1.11
CA ILE A 320 3.97 9.41 2.28
C ILE A 320 4.31 10.85 2.63
N ILE A 321 3.33 11.73 2.56
CA ILE A 321 3.43 13.11 3.00
C ILE A 321 2.86 13.18 4.42
N GLY A 322 3.77 13.35 5.38
CA GLY A 322 3.43 13.37 6.79
C GLY A 322 3.24 14.79 7.32
N ALA A 323 2.78 14.87 8.56
CA ALA A 323 2.70 16.13 9.32
C ALA A 323 3.53 16.04 10.59
N ARG A 324 4.02 17.19 11.06
CA ARG A 324 4.79 17.26 12.31
C ARG A 324 3.82 17.32 13.49
N PRO A 325 4.02 16.55 14.57
CA PRO A 325 3.15 16.66 15.74
C PRO A 325 3.03 18.10 16.25
N GLY A 326 1.79 18.58 16.42
CA GLY A 326 1.49 19.95 16.85
C GLY A 326 1.29 20.96 15.72
N THR A 327 1.37 20.55 14.45
CA THR A 327 0.90 21.34 13.30
C THR A 327 -0.57 21.06 13.01
N LYS A 328 -1.17 21.79 12.06
CA LYS A 328 -2.57 21.59 11.60
C LYS A 328 -2.63 20.73 10.33
N GLY A 329 -1.69 19.80 10.16
CA GLY A 329 -1.48 19.08 8.91
C GLY A 329 -0.10 19.31 8.31
N SER A 330 0.11 18.80 7.10
CA SER A 330 1.29 19.06 6.26
C SER A 330 1.33 20.53 5.81
N ALA A 331 2.38 20.98 5.13
CA ALA A 331 2.28 22.18 4.29
C ALA A 331 1.40 21.87 3.05
N HIS A 332 1.39 22.72 2.02
CA HIS A 332 0.79 22.29 0.74
C HIS A 332 1.50 21.02 0.29
N GLY A 333 0.73 20.05 -0.20
CA GLY A 333 1.26 18.73 -0.49
C GLY A 333 2.08 18.70 -1.77
N VAL A 334 1.39 18.64 -2.90
CA VAL A 334 1.96 18.42 -4.21
C VAL A 334 1.37 19.41 -5.20
N LEU A 335 2.23 20.12 -5.92
CA LEU A 335 1.86 20.96 -7.06
C LEU A 335 2.16 20.23 -8.37
N CYS A 336 1.22 20.25 -9.31
CA CYS A 336 1.45 19.95 -10.72
C CYS A 336 1.47 21.25 -11.53
N ASP A 337 2.62 21.56 -12.12
CA ASP A 337 2.85 22.76 -12.94
C ASP A 337 2.28 22.62 -14.38
N GLY A 338 1.82 21.43 -14.74
CA GLY A 338 1.28 21.05 -16.04
C GLY A 338 0.82 19.59 -15.97
N ASP A 339 0.92 18.86 -17.08
CA ASP A 339 0.59 17.44 -17.14
C ASP A 339 1.31 16.68 -16.02
N CYS A 340 0.58 15.86 -15.26
CA CYS A 340 1.22 15.10 -14.19
C CYS A 340 0.50 13.79 -13.87
N ASP A 341 1.29 12.79 -13.48
CA ASP A 341 0.78 11.54 -12.90
C ASP A 341 1.14 11.44 -11.42
N ILE A 342 0.15 11.51 -10.55
CA ILE A 342 0.27 11.22 -9.12
C ILE A 342 -0.19 9.79 -8.89
N ASN A 343 0.71 8.93 -8.44
CA ASN A 343 0.45 7.50 -8.34
C ASN A 343 0.69 7.04 -6.91
N ASN A 344 -0.37 6.67 -6.20
CA ASN A 344 -0.25 6.03 -4.88
C ASN A 344 0.50 6.91 -3.86
N VAL A 345 0.08 8.17 -3.77
CA VAL A 345 0.63 9.16 -2.82
C VAL A 345 -0.34 9.35 -1.65
N TRP A 346 0.20 9.25 -0.43
CA TRP A 346 -0.57 9.22 0.81
C TRP A 346 -0.31 10.44 1.68
N PHE A 347 -1.37 11.06 2.19
CA PHE A 347 -1.30 12.18 3.12
C PHE A 347 -1.78 11.74 4.50
N GLU A 348 -0.90 11.78 5.48
CA GLU A 348 -1.25 11.40 6.86
C GLU A 348 -2.18 12.40 7.54
N ASP A 349 -2.06 13.67 7.15
CA ASP A 349 -2.79 14.81 7.70
C ASP A 349 -2.63 15.97 6.70
N VAL A 350 -3.69 16.28 5.95
CA VAL A 350 -3.70 17.36 4.96
C VAL A 350 -3.66 18.71 5.68
N GLY A 351 -2.81 19.60 5.19
CA GLY A 351 -2.76 20.99 5.65
C GLY A 351 -3.80 21.85 4.96
N GLU A 352 -3.30 22.78 4.14
CA GLU A 352 -4.15 23.59 3.27
C GLU A 352 -4.69 22.71 2.15
N ASP A 353 -3.87 22.34 1.17
CA ASP A 353 -4.25 21.41 0.08
C ASP A 353 -3.31 20.21 -0.01
N ALA A 354 -3.85 19.03 -0.36
CA ALA A 354 -3.02 17.85 -0.62
C ALA A 354 -2.44 17.89 -2.04
N LEU A 355 -3.28 18.16 -3.03
CA LEU A 355 -2.91 18.18 -4.45
C LEU A 355 -3.41 19.47 -5.12
N ASN A 356 -2.54 20.18 -5.82
CA ASN A 356 -2.86 21.38 -6.60
C ASN A 356 -2.49 21.17 -8.07
N PHE A 357 -3.39 21.53 -8.98
CA PHE A 357 -3.22 21.35 -10.42
C PHE A 357 -3.29 22.70 -11.15
N ASN A 358 -2.18 23.17 -11.72
CA ASN A 358 -1.99 24.56 -12.14
C ASN A 358 -1.57 24.75 -13.61
N GLY A 359 -1.72 23.76 -14.47
CA GLY A 359 -1.38 23.88 -15.89
C GLY A 359 -2.18 24.98 -16.60
N ASP A 360 -1.58 25.59 -17.63
CA ASP A 360 -2.11 26.77 -18.32
C ASP A 360 -2.75 26.47 -19.69
N SER A 361 -2.78 25.20 -20.09
CA SER A 361 -3.31 24.68 -21.36
C SER A 361 -4.61 23.89 -21.19
N ASP A 362 -5.55 24.06 -22.12
CA ASP A 362 -6.80 23.27 -22.17
C ASP A 362 -6.55 21.79 -22.48
N ASP A 363 -5.37 21.46 -23.01
CA ASP A 363 -4.95 20.09 -23.33
C ASP A 363 -4.28 19.38 -22.15
N CYS A 364 -4.13 20.06 -20.99
CA CYS A 364 -3.44 19.45 -19.87
C CYS A 364 -4.17 18.21 -19.33
N VAL A 365 -3.43 17.19 -18.91
CA VAL A 365 -3.98 15.97 -18.30
C VAL A 365 -3.30 15.66 -16.98
N TYR A 366 -4.09 15.58 -15.92
CA TYR A 366 -3.64 15.19 -14.58
C TYR A 366 -4.27 13.85 -14.22
N ASN A 367 -3.46 12.86 -13.86
CA ASN A 367 -3.93 11.55 -13.43
C ASN A 367 -3.56 11.31 -11.97
N VAL A 368 -4.57 11.12 -11.11
CA VAL A 368 -4.40 10.67 -9.74
C VAL A 368 -4.81 9.21 -9.68
N ASN A 369 -3.85 8.30 -9.47
CA ASN A 369 -4.06 6.85 -9.50
C ASN A 369 -3.67 6.21 -8.16
N GLY A 370 -4.63 5.81 -7.35
CA GLY A 370 -4.37 5.29 -6.01
C GLY A 370 -3.91 6.38 -5.03
N GLY A 371 -3.65 5.97 -3.79
CA GLY A 371 -3.25 6.88 -2.72
C GLY A 371 -4.43 7.32 -1.89
N GLY A 372 -4.24 8.36 -1.08
CA GLY A 372 -5.33 8.89 -0.27
C GLY A 372 -4.90 9.95 0.73
N ALA A 373 -5.88 10.57 1.36
CA ALA A 373 -5.66 11.69 2.27
C ALA A 373 -6.50 11.59 3.54
N ARG A 374 -6.04 12.28 4.59
CA ARG A 374 -6.75 12.39 5.87
C ARG A 374 -6.86 13.82 6.33
N ASN A 375 -7.93 14.08 7.06
CA ASN A 375 -8.14 15.32 7.80
C ASN A 375 -8.03 16.59 6.95
N GLY A 376 -8.42 16.54 5.66
CA GLY A 376 -8.57 17.76 4.86
C GLY A 376 -9.67 18.64 5.45
N GLU A 377 -9.29 19.71 6.15
CA GLU A 377 -10.24 20.62 6.82
C GLU A 377 -11.00 21.51 5.82
N ASP A 378 -10.42 21.82 4.66
CA ASP A 378 -11.05 22.59 3.58
C ASP A 378 -11.14 21.76 2.29
N LYS A 379 -10.04 21.65 1.54
CA LYS A 379 -9.98 20.93 0.26
C LYS A 379 -8.81 19.94 0.22
N VAL A 380 -9.06 18.77 -0.36
CA VAL A 380 -8.00 17.75 -0.58
C VAL A 380 -7.31 18.00 -1.91
N MET A 381 -8.09 18.33 -2.94
CA MET A 381 -7.59 18.61 -4.28
C MET A 381 -8.11 19.98 -4.72
N GLN A 382 -7.20 20.83 -5.18
CA GLN A 382 -7.49 22.13 -5.75
C GLN A 382 -7.13 22.14 -7.23
N PHE A 383 -8.08 22.55 -8.06
CA PHE A 383 -7.89 22.66 -9.51
C PHE A 383 -7.98 24.12 -9.94
N ASP A 384 -6.83 24.80 -9.97
CA ASP A 384 -6.72 26.21 -10.36
C ASP A 384 -6.37 26.41 -11.84
N GLY A 385 -5.84 25.36 -12.47
CA GLY A 385 -5.41 25.34 -13.87
C GLY A 385 -6.51 24.99 -14.86
N LYS A 386 -6.07 24.66 -16.08
CA LYS A 386 -6.88 24.15 -17.19
C LYS A 386 -6.56 22.68 -17.45
N GLY A 387 -7.44 22.03 -18.20
CA GLY A 387 -7.25 20.64 -18.64
C GLY A 387 -8.27 19.66 -18.07
N THR A 388 -7.88 18.39 -18.02
CA THR A 388 -8.70 17.26 -17.54
C THR A 388 -8.04 16.61 -16.33
N LEU A 389 -8.77 16.54 -15.22
CA LEU A 389 -8.37 15.81 -14.01
C LEU A 389 -9.05 14.44 -13.96
N ASN A 390 -8.27 13.37 -14.03
CA ASN A 390 -8.71 11.99 -13.87
C ASN A 390 -8.35 11.50 -12.47
N VAL A 391 -9.36 11.17 -11.65
CA VAL A 391 -9.15 10.61 -10.31
C VAL A 391 -9.59 9.15 -10.29
N ASN A 392 -8.63 8.26 -10.09
CA ASN A 392 -8.79 6.82 -10.05
C ASN A 392 -8.39 6.32 -8.67
N ASN A 393 -9.36 5.82 -7.91
CA ASN A 393 -9.09 5.06 -6.68
C ASN A 393 -8.31 5.83 -5.59
N TYR A 394 -8.59 7.13 -5.42
CA TYR A 394 -8.00 7.95 -4.35
C TYR A 394 -8.89 7.92 -3.10
N TYR A 395 -8.33 7.54 -1.95
CA TYR A 395 -9.04 7.29 -0.69
C TYR A 395 -9.18 8.50 0.22
#